data_AF-W7AU23-F1
#
_entry.id   AF-W7AU23-F1
#
_cell.length_a   1.000
_cell.length_b   1.000
_cell.length_c   1.000
_cell.angle_alpha   90.00
_cell.angle_beta   90.00
_cell.angle_gamma   90.00
#
_symmetry.space_group_name_H-M   'P 1'
#
loop_
_entity.id
_entity.type
_entity.pdbx_description
1 polymer ?
#
loop_
_entity_poly.entity_id
_entity_poly.type
_entity_poly.pdbx_seq_one_letter_code
_entity_poly.pdbx_strand_id
1 'polypeptide(L)'
;MKKIFAKSGGNLSGSEKIFLDAAEALALTQGMKMTIQYDMNELQKTYKKAIDNADDLWRDTLKDARTIGTSLSESERLDALASGGATEASIRTKPKAKYQKKLTKLTAIQKEYDELINNIKHAIAEQLQNDQELAQQIGSA
;
A
#
# COMPACT_ATOMS: atom_id res chain seq x y z
N MET A 1 27.83 -6.46 11.91
CA MET A 1 27.38 -5.46 12.91
C MET A 1 27.62 -5.89 14.36
N LYS A 2 27.26 -7.11 14.78
CA LYS A 2 27.41 -7.58 16.18
C LYS A 2 28.83 -7.51 16.79
N LYS A 3 29.90 -7.60 16.00
CA LYS A 3 31.30 -7.55 16.51
C LYS A 3 31.84 -6.15 16.86
N ILE A 4 31.19 -5.07 16.40
CA ILE A 4 31.78 -3.71 16.45
C ILE A 4 31.37 -2.95 17.74
N PHE A 5 30.33 -3.41 18.45
CA PHE A 5 29.75 -2.71 19.60
C PHE A 5 30.11 -3.30 20.98
N ALA A 6 31.00 -4.28 21.05
CA ALA A 6 31.51 -4.74 22.35
C ALA A 6 32.32 -3.61 23.00
N LYS A 7 31.70 -2.85 23.91
CA LYS A 7 32.36 -1.73 24.63
C LYS A 7 33.61 -2.16 25.42
N SER A 8 33.80 -3.47 25.63
CA SER A 8 34.88 -4.06 26.43
C SER A 8 35.89 -4.92 25.65
N GLY A 9 35.77 -5.05 24.32
CA GLY A 9 36.63 -5.98 23.57
C GLY A 9 36.40 -7.47 23.87
N GLY A 10 35.32 -7.82 24.60
CA GLY A 10 34.87 -9.19 24.90
C GLY A 10 33.53 -9.57 24.25
N ASN A 11 32.91 -10.67 24.69
CA ASN A 11 31.54 -11.03 24.27
C ASN A 11 30.52 -9.97 24.72
N LEU A 12 29.49 -9.72 23.89
CA LEU A 12 28.39 -8.81 24.21
C LEU A 12 27.69 -9.23 25.51
N SER A 13 27.30 -8.27 26.34
CA SER A 13 26.39 -8.51 27.47
C SER A 13 24.99 -8.90 26.98
N GLY A 14 24.17 -9.48 27.86
CA GLY A 14 22.78 -9.81 27.55
C GLY A 14 21.98 -8.60 27.07
N SER A 15 22.07 -7.49 27.78
CA SER A 15 21.42 -6.21 27.43
C SER A 15 21.97 -5.59 26.15
N GLU A 16 23.29 -5.67 25.90
CA GLU A 16 23.86 -5.21 24.62
C GLU A 16 23.33 -6.02 23.43
N LYS A 17 23.13 -7.33 23.62
CA LYS A 17 22.54 -8.19 22.58
C LYS A 17 21.07 -7.84 22.34
N ILE A 18 20.27 -7.64 23.40
CA ILE A 18 18.87 -7.23 23.29
C ILE A 18 18.74 -5.88 22.57
N PHE A 19 19.59 -4.90 22.93
CA PHE A 19 19.61 -3.60 22.26
C PHE A 19 19.93 -3.71 20.76
N LEU A 20 20.93 -4.52 20.40
CA LEU A 20 21.28 -4.71 18.99
C LEU A 20 20.18 -5.42 18.19
N ASP A 21 19.56 -6.46 18.76
CA ASP A 21 18.46 -7.18 18.13
C ASP A 21 17.24 -6.25 17.95
N ALA A 22 16.95 -5.40 18.94
CA ALA A 22 15.91 -4.37 18.85
C ALA A 22 16.20 -3.32 17.75
N ALA A 23 17.43 -2.83 17.65
CA ALA A 23 17.83 -1.89 16.61
C ALA A 23 17.72 -2.49 15.20
N GLU A 24 18.12 -3.76 15.04
CA GLU A 24 17.97 -4.50 13.78
C GLU A 24 16.49 -4.69 13.41
N ALA A 25 15.65 -5.08 14.37
CA ALA A 25 14.22 -5.24 14.17
C ALA A 25 13.52 -3.91 13.79
N LEU A 26 13.90 -2.80 14.41
CA LEU A 26 13.39 -1.46 14.07
C LEU A 26 13.78 -1.05 12.65
N ALA A 27 15.05 -1.26 12.28
CA ALA A 27 15.53 -0.93 10.93
C ALA A 27 14.77 -1.73 9.86
N LEU A 28 14.59 -3.04 10.06
CA LEU A 28 13.83 -3.89 9.17
C LEU A 28 12.37 -3.44 9.06
N THR A 29 11.71 -3.18 10.20
CA THR A 29 10.31 -2.73 10.26
C THR A 29 10.11 -1.41 9.53
N GLN A 30 11.06 -0.48 9.68
CA GLN A 30 11.01 0.80 9.00
C GLN A 30 11.26 0.66 7.48
N GLY A 31 12.13 -0.26 7.06
CA GLY A 31 12.32 -0.62 5.65
C GLY A 31 11.04 -1.18 5.04
N MET A 32 10.41 -2.15 5.70
CA MET A 32 9.12 -2.72 5.27
C MET A 32 8.04 -1.66 5.12
N LYS A 33 7.94 -0.73 6.09
CA LYS A 33 7.02 0.41 6.03
C LYS A 33 7.19 1.20 4.74
N MET A 34 8.43 1.58 4.41
CA MET A 34 8.70 2.39 3.21
C MET A 34 8.33 1.65 1.92
N THR A 35 8.71 0.38 1.80
CA THR A 35 8.39 -0.43 0.61
C THR A 35 6.89 -0.58 0.42
N ILE A 36 6.17 -0.96 1.46
CA ILE A 36 4.72 -1.17 1.40
C ILE A 36 3.99 0.15 1.07
N GLN A 37 4.39 1.25 1.71
CA GLN A 37 3.81 2.56 1.43
C GLN A 37 4.06 3.00 -0.02
N TYR A 38 5.24 2.72 -0.57
CA TYR A 38 5.54 2.99 -1.97
C TYR A 38 4.62 2.18 -2.90
N ASP A 39 4.55 0.86 -2.73
CA ASP A 39 3.74 -0.02 -3.57
C ASP A 39 2.25 0.31 -3.50
N MET A 40 1.74 0.62 -2.31
CA MET A 40 0.36 1.06 -2.11
C MET A 40 0.06 2.38 -2.83
N ASN A 41 0.98 3.34 -2.76
CA ASN A 41 0.82 4.62 -3.45
C ASN A 41 0.80 4.44 -4.98
N GLU A 42 1.67 3.59 -5.52
CA GLU A 42 1.71 3.31 -6.96
C GLU A 42 0.45 2.58 -7.44
N LEU A 43 -0.05 1.61 -6.66
CA LEU A 43 -1.33 0.94 -6.95
C LEU A 43 -2.51 1.92 -6.89
N GLN A 44 -2.54 2.81 -5.89
CA GLN A 44 -3.58 3.83 -5.77
C GLN A 44 -3.58 4.76 -6.99
N LYS A 45 -2.41 5.27 -7.40
CA LYS A 45 -2.27 6.10 -8.61
C LYS A 45 -2.75 5.35 -9.85
N THR A 46 -2.35 4.09 -10.00
CA THR A 46 -2.73 3.24 -11.13
C THR A 46 -4.25 3.06 -11.22
N TYR A 47 -4.92 2.76 -10.11
CA TYR A 47 -6.38 2.60 -10.12
C TYR A 47 -7.13 3.91 -10.35
N LYS A 48 -6.66 5.03 -9.78
CA LYS A 48 -7.24 6.35 -10.07
C LYS A 48 -7.12 6.69 -11.56
N LYS A 49 -5.92 6.53 -12.13
CA LYS A 49 -5.70 6.72 -13.57
C LYS A 49 -6.58 5.81 -14.43
N ALA A 50 -6.79 4.56 -14.02
CA ALA A 50 -7.67 3.63 -14.75
C ALA A 50 -9.15 4.05 -14.70
N ILE A 51 -9.58 4.70 -13.61
CA ILE A 51 -10.93 5.28 -13.48
C ILE A 51 -11.08 6.46 -14.46
N ASP A 52 -10.09 7.37 -14.48
CA ASP A 52 -10.09 8.52 -15.38
C ASP A 52 -10.06 8.09 -16.86
N ASN A 53 -9.17 7.14 -17.20
CA ASN A 53 -9.08 6.56 -18.53
C ASN A 53 -10.39 5.92 -19.01
N ALA A 54 -11.21 5.39 -18.10
CA ALA A 54 -12.50 4.80 -18.46
C ALA A 54 -13.55 5.86 -18.84
N ASP A 55 -13.50 7.04 -18.20
CA ASP A 55 -14.33 8.19 -18.61
C ASP A 55 -13.83 8.77 -19.94
N ASP A 56 -12.50 8.89 -20.10
CA ASP A 56 -11.88 9.35 -21.35
C ASP A 56 -12.24 8.45 -22.54
N LEU A 57 -12.07 7.14 -22.38
CA LEU A 57 -12.36 6.18 -23.43
C LEU A 57 -13.84 6.21 -23.84
N TRP A 58 -14.77 6.38 -22.89
CA TRP A 58 -16.18 6.51 -23.22
C TRP A 58 -16.50 7.79 -23.98
N ARG A 59 -15.93 8.92 -23.55
CA ARG A 59 -16.08 10.19 -24.27
C ARG A 59 -15.56 10.09 -25.70
N ASP A 60 -14.38 9.49 -25.88
CA ASP A 60 -13.76 9.34 -27.18
C ASP A 60 -14.55 8.37 -28.07
N THR A 61 -15.07 7.28 -27.49
CA THR A 61 -16.00 6.35 -28.18
C THR A 61 -17.23 7.08 -28.73
N LEU A 62 -17.86 7.95 -27.93
CA LEU A 62 -19.01 8.74 -28.38
C LEU A 62 -18.63 9.75 -29.47
N LYS A 63 -17.45 10.36 -29.37
CA LYS A 63 -16.93 11.29 -30.38
C LYS A 63 -16.70 10.58 -31.72
N ASP A 64 -16.08 9.41 -31.69
CA ASP A 64 -15.80 8.61 -32.89
C ASP A 64 -17.10 8.15 -33.54
N ALA A 65 -18.06 7.67 -32.74
CA ALA A 65 -19.37 7.29 -33.26
C ALA A 65 -20.08 8.44 -33.98
N ARG A 66 -20.02 9.67 -33.44
CA ARG A 66 -20.59 10.86 -34.09
C ARG A 66 -19.84 11.28 -35.35
N THR A 67 -18.52 11.08 -35.36
CA THR A 67 -17.66 11.43 -36.50
C THR A 67 -17.85 10.45 -37.67
N ILE A 68 -18.05 9.16 -37.37
CA ILE A 68 -18.19 8.11 -38.39
C ILE A 68 -19.67 7.95 -38.81
N GLY A 69 -20.59 7.92 -37.86
CA GLY A 69 -22.03 7.75 -38.08
C GLY A 69 -22.75 9.08 -38.31
N THR A 70 -22.28 9.90 -39.25
CA THR A 70 -22.82 11.25 -39.51
C THR A 70 -24.26 11.23 -40.03
N SER A 71 -24.65 10.17 -40.73
CA SER A 71 -26.01 9.94 -41.22
C SER A 71 -26.96 9.31 -40.20
N LEU A 72 -26.44 8.89 -39.04
CA LEU A 72 -27.19 8.20 -38.00
C LEU A 72 -27.68 9.19 -36.93
N SER A 73 -28.83 8.89 -36.34
CA SER A 73 -29.27 9.49 -35.08
C SER A 73 -28.37 9.05 -33.91
N GLU A 74 -28.47 9.74 -32.77
CA GLU A 74 -27.70 9.36 -31.58
C GLU A 74 -28.08 7.96 -31.08
N SER A 75 -29.35 7.58 -31.12
CA SER A 75 -29.81 6.24 -30.74
C SER A 75 -29.24 5.16 -31.66
N GLU A 76 -29.27 5.37 -32.98
CA GLU A 76 -28.69 4.41 -33.94
C GLU A 76 -27.18 4.24 -33.75
N ARG A 77 -26.46 5.33 -33.40
CA ARG A 77 -25.04 5.26 -33.04
C ARG A 77 -24.81 4.43 -31.77
N LEU A 78 -25.61 4.66 -30.73
CA LEU A 78 -25.51 3.89 -29.48
C LEU A 78 -25.87 2.41 -29.69
N ASP A 79 -26.87 2.11 -30.52
CA ASP A 79 -27.27 0.74 -30.86
C ASP A 79 -26.19 0.03 -31.68
N ALA A 80 -25.54 0.73 -32.62
CA ALA A 80 -24.41 0.20 -33.39
C ALA A 80 -23.20 -0.10 -32.48
N LEU A 81 -22.86 0.83 -31.57
CA LEU A 81 -21.82 0.61 -30.56
C LEU A 81 -22.16 -0.58 -29.66
N ALA A 82 -23.40 -0.66 -29.17
CA ALA A 82 -23.87 -1.75 -28.32
C ALA A 82 -23.83 -3.10 -29.03
N SER A 83 -24.16 -3.14 -30.32
CA SER A 83 -24.06 -4.34 -31.17
C SER A 83 -22.62 -4.83 -31.29
N GLY A 84 -21.64 -3.91 -31.26
CA GLY A 84 -20.21 -4.22 -31.15
C GLY A 84 -19.70 -4.46 -29.72
N GLY A 85 -20.57 -4.42 -28.70
CA GLY A 85 -20.21 -4.58 -27.29
C GLY A 85 -19.62 -3.34 -26.61
N ALA A 86 -19.52 -2.21 -27.32
CA ALA A 86 -19.00 -0.93 -26.83
C ALA A 86 -20.09 -0.14 -26.10
N THR A 87 -20.49 -0.60 -24.92
CA THR A 87 -21.50 0.06 -24.09
C THR A 87 -20.86 0.93 -23.00
N GLU A 88 -21.57 1.93 -22.52
CA GLU A 88 -21.14 2.69 -21.34
C GLU A 88 -20.88 1.77 -20.14
N ALA A 89 -21.71 0.74 -19.97
CA ALA A 89 -21.55 -0.24 -18.90
C ALA A 89 -20.23 -1.01 -19.02
N SER A 90 -19.87 -1.47 -20.23
CA SER A 90 -18.64 -2.26 -20.46
C SER A 90 -17.37 -1.40 -20.42
N ILE A 91 -17.43 -0.17 -20.93
CA ILE A 91 -16.27 0.72 -21.05
C ILE A 91 -16.03 1.53 -19.77
N ARG A 92 -17.08 2.05 -19.13
CA ARG A 92 -16.99 3.06 -18.07
C ARG A 92 -17.46 2.54 -16.73
N THR A 93 -18.74 2.19 -16.62
CA THR A 93 -19.38 1.96 -15.31
C THR A 93 -18.84 0.72 -14.61
N LYS A 94 -18.76 -0.44 -15.29
CA LYS A 94 -18.26 -1.68 -14.68
C LYS A 94 -16.76 -1.60 -14.35
N PRO A 95 -15.87 -1.10 -15.23
CA PRO A 95 -14.46 -0.91 -14.90
C PRO A 95 -14.26 0.03 -13.70
N LYS A 96 -14.92 1.20 -13.68
CA LYS A 96 -14.83 2.14 -12.55
C LYS A 96 -15.26 1.49 -11.24
N ALA A 97 -16.39 0.78 -11.21
CA ALA A 97 -16.84 0.08 -10.01
C ALA A 97 -15.82 -0.98 -9.53
N LYS A 98 -15.21 -1.72 -10.47
CA LYS A 98 -14.16 -2.69 -10.17
C LYS A 98 -12.92 -2.02 -9.56
N TYR A 99 -12.44 -0.92 -10.12
CA TYR A 99 -11.28 -0.20 -9.60
C TYR A 99 -11.58 0.49 -8.26
N GLN A 100 -12.78 1.03 -8.07
CA GLN A 100 -13.20 1.59 -6.79
C GLN A 100 -13.19 0.53 -5.68
N LYS A 101 -13.69 -0.68 -5.96
CA LYS A 101 -13.62 -1.81 -5.02
C LYS A 101 -12.18 -2.20 -4.70
N LYS A 102 -11.27 -2.15 -5.68
CA LYS A 102 -9.84 -2.40 -5.45
C LYS A 102 -9.19 -1.32 -4.59
N LEU A 103 -9.54 -0.05 -4.80
CA LEU A 103 -9.08 1.06 -3.94
C LEU A 103 -9.54 0.88 -2.49
N THR A 104 -10.81 0.55 -2.26
CA THR A 104 -11.31 0.28 -0.90
C THR A 104 -10.53 -0.85 -0.21
N LYS A 105 -10.26 -1.94 -0.94
CA LYS A 105 -9.45 -3.04 -0.41
C LYS A 105 -8.02 -2.61 -0.10
N LEU A 106 -7.41 -1.83 -0.99
CA LEU A 106 -6.05 -1.32 -0.82
C LEU A 106 -5.94 -0.45 0.44
N THR A 107 -6.91 0.43 0.68
CA THR A 107 -6.97 1.26 1.89
C THR A 107 -7.13 0.43 3.16
N ALA A 108 -7.93 -0.64 3.13
CA ALA A 108 -8.06 -1.54 4.27
C ALA A 108 -6.74 -2.26 4.59
N ILE A 109 -6.06 -2.80 3.57
CA ILE A 109 -4.75 -3.45 3.72
C ILE A 109 -3.71 -2.45 4.24
N GLN A 110 -3.73 -1.20 3.77
CA GLN A 110 -2.84 -0.15 4.27
C GLN A 110 -3.00 0.06 5.78
N LYS A 111 -4.25 0.13 6.25
CA LYS A 111 -4.54 0.28 7.67
C LYS A 111 -4.04 -0.90 8.49
N GLU A 112 -4.27 -2.13 8.04
CA GLU A 112 -3.79 -3.35 8.71
C GLU A 112 -2.25 -3.36 8.82
N TYR A 113 -1.55 -2.93 7.77
CA TYR A 113 -0.09 -2.84 7.80
C TYR A 113 0.42 -1.74 8.74
N ASP A 114 -0.20 -0.57 8.73
CA ASP A 114 0.16 0.51 9.66
C ASP A 114 -0.04 0.08 11.12
N GLU A 115 -1.13 -0.65 11.42
CA GLU A 115 -1.38 -1.25 12.74
C GLU A 115 -0.33 -2.29 13.10
N LEU A 116 0.01 -3.22 12.19
CA LEU A 116 1.04 -4.23 12.42
C LEU A 116 2.41 -3.60 12.73
N ILE A 117 2.81 -2.60 11.94
CA ILE A 117 4.07 -1.87 12.14
C ILE A 117 4.11 -1.19 13.51
N ASN A 118 2.99 -0.59 13.94
CA ASN A 118 2.90 0.03 15.25
C ASN A 118 3.00 -1.00 16.38
N ASN A 119 2.34 -2.15 16.24
CA ASN A 119 2.43 -3.24 17.22
C ASN A 119 3.86 -3.77 17.36
N ILE A 120 4.57 -3.94 16.24
CA ILE A 120 5.99 -4.35 16.27
C ILE A 120 6.85 -3.31 17.00
N LYS A 121 6.66 -2.02 16.71
CA LYS A 121 7.39 -0.93 17.39
C LYS A 121 7.11 -0.90 18.89
N HIS A 122 5.85 -1.11 19.28
CA HIS A 122 5.47 -1.18 20.70
C HIS A 122 6.11 -2.38 21.40
N ALA A 123 6.07 -3.58 20.81
CA ALA A 123 6.69 -4.76 21.39
C ALA A 123 8.21 -4.60 21.57
N ILE A 124 8.89 -3.96 20.61
CA ILE A 124 10.32 -3.65 20.73
C ILE A 124 10.58 -2.66 21.88
N ALA A 125 9.76 -1.60 21.99
CA ALA A 125 9.90 -0.61 23.06
C ALA A 125 9.66 -1.22 24.45
N GLU A 126 8.65 -2.08 24.58
CA GLU A 126 8.36 -2.82 25.81
C GLU A 126 9.51 -3.76 26.19
N GLN A 127 10.09 -4.48 25.24
CA GLN A 127 11.25 -5.34 25.49
C GLN A 127 12.46 -4.55 26.00
N LEU A 128 12.74 -3.38 25.42
CA LEU A 128 13.82 -2.50 25.87
C LEU A 128 13.57 -1.94 27.27
N GLN A 129 12.33 -1.51 27.55
CA GLN A 129 11.97 -1.00 28.87
C GLN A 129 12.11 -2.09 29.94
N ASN A 130 11.60 -3.29 29.68
CA ASN A 130 11.68 -4.42 30.62
C ASN A 130 13.14 -4.81 30.90
N ASP A 131 14.02 -4.82 29.88
CA ASP A 131 15.46 -5.09 30.07
C ASP A 131 16.12 -4.01 30.95
N GLN A 132 15.77 -2.74 30.73
CA GLN A 132 16.29 -1.64 31.53
C GLN A 132 15.84 -1.71 33.00
N GLU A 133 14.57 -2.02 33.25
CA GLU A 133 14.03 -2.19 34.60
C GLU A 133 14.68 -3.38 35.34
N LEU A 134 14.86 -4.51 34.65
CA LEU A 134 15.56 -5.68 35.20
C LEU A 134 17.03 -5.37 35.53
N ALA A 135 17.73 -4.67 34.64
CA ALA A 135 19.12 -4.26 34.88
C ALA A 135 19.24 -3.35 36.11
N GLN A 136 18.27 -2.46 36.35
CA GLN A 136 18.24 -1.63 37.56
C GLN A 136 17.99 -2.46 38.82
N GLN A 137 17.06 -3.41 38.80
CA GLN A 137 16.75 -4.25 39.96
C GLN A 137 17.94 -5.13 40.36
N ILE A 138 18.65 -5.72 39.39
CA ILE A 138 19.80 -6.60 39.63
C ILE A 138 21.05 -5.80 39.99
N GLY A 139 21.26 -4.62 39.38
CA GLY A 139 22.41 -3.75 39.66
C GLY A 139 22.32 -2.97 40.98
N SER A 140 21.17 -3.00 41.66
CA SER A 140 20.95 -2.37 42.96
C SER A 140 21.02 -3.34 44.15
N ALA A 141 21.35 -4.61 43.90
CA ALA A 141 21.56 -5.67 44.90
C ALA A 141 23.06 -5.97 45.07
#